data_AF-A0A2N9PAK7-F1
#
_entry.id   AF-A0A2N9PAK7-F1
#
_cell.length_a   1.000
_cell.length_b   1.000
_cell.length_c   1.000
_cell.angle_alpha   90.00
_cell.angle_beta   90.00
_cell.angle_gamma   90.00
#
_symmetry.space_group_name_H-M   'P 1'
#
loop_
_entity.id
_entity.type
_entity.pdbx_description
1 polymer ?
#
loop_
_entity_poly.entity_id
_entity_poly.type
_entity_poly.pdbx_seq_one_letter_code
_entity_poly.pdbx_strand_id
1 'polypeptide(L)'
;MGEVATAFGVNQSLIRFWDKEFDILRPRKNAKGNRMFTPEDIKNLQLIYHLVKERGFTLEGAKIHLKEGQKKALDKLAIINKLEAVKEQLLSIKNNL
;
A
#
# COMPACT_ATOMS: atom_id res chain seq x y z
N MET A 1 -15.43 11.32 1.05
CA MET A 1 -14.82 11.85 -0.21
C MET A 1 -14.44 13.32 -0.11
N GLY A 2 -15.36 14.23 0.24
CA GLY A 2 -15.08 15.66 0.31
C GLY A 2 -13.96 16.03 1.30
N GLU A 3 -14.03 15.52 2.52
CA GLU A 3 -13.00 15.74 3.56
C GLU A 3 -11.61 15.27 3.13
N VAL A 4 -11.54 14.12 2.46
CA VAL A 4 -10.27 13.57 1.92
C VAL A 4 -9.71 14.52 0.87
N ALA A 5 -10.52 14.93 -0.10
CA ALA A 5 -10.10 15.87 -1.14
C ALA A 5 -9.59 17.20 -0.54
N THR A 6 -10.27 17.72 0.49
CA THR A 6 -9.84 18.93 1.23
C THR A 6 -8.52 18.70 1.96
N ALA A 7 -8.34 17.57 2.65
CA ALA A 7 -7.11 17.25 3.39
C ALA A 7 -5.88 17.16 2.48
N PHE A 8 -6.06 16.68 1.25
CA PHE A 8 -4.99 16.62 0.24
C PHE A 8 -4.87 17.88 -0.63
N GLY A 9 -5.77 18.86 -0.46
CA GLY A 9 -5.79 20.08 -1.29
C GLY A 9 -6.03 19.81 -2.77
N VAL A 10 -6.76 18.73 -3.13
CA VAL A 10 -7.02 18.34 -4.51
C VAL A 10 -8.50 18.24 -4.81
N ASN A 11 -8.87 18.22 -6.09
CA ASN A 11 -10.25 18.05 -6.50
C ASN A 11 -10.74 16.61 -6.24
N GLN A 12 -12.00 16.46 -5.84
CA GLN A 12 -12.65 15.15 -5.67
C GLN A 12 -12.56 14.27 -6.93
N SER A 13 -12.62 14.86 -8.13
CA SER A 13 -12.48 14.15 -9.40
C SER A 13 -11.11 13.50 -9.54
N LEU A 14 -10.04 14.11 -9.01
CA LEU A 14 -8.71 13.51 -9.02
C LEU A 14 -8.63 12.29 -8.10
N ILE A 15 -9.18 12.38 -6.88
CA ILE A 15 -9.25 11.24 -5.96
C ILE A 15 -10.13 10.12 -6.57
N ARG A 16 -11.25 10.45 -7.24
CA ARG A 16 -12.08 9.47 -7.97
C ARG A 16 -11.32 8.80 -9.10
N PHE A 17 -10.44 9.54 -9.75
CA PHE A 17 -9.62 9.01 -10.83
C PHE A 17 -8.55 8.08 -10.28
N TRP A 18 -7.82 8.48 -9.24
CA TRP A 18 -6.86 7.60 -8.56
C TRP A 18 -7.50 6.33 -7.99
N ASP A 19 -8.69 6.43 -7.41
CA ASP A 19 -9.49 5.26 -6.99
C ASP A 19 -9.74 4.24 -8.11
N LYS A 20 -9.87 4.69 -9.36
CA LYS A 20 -10.03 3.79 -10.52
C LYS A 20 -8.70 3.26 -11.03
N GLU A 21 -7.68 4.09 -11.01
CA GLU A 21 -6.38 3.78 -11.59
C GLU A 21 -5.55 2.84 -10.71
N PHE A 22 -5.62 2.99 -9.39
CA PHE A 22 -4.78 2.28 -8.45
C PHE A 22 -5.55 1.18 -7.73
N ASP A 23 -5.27 -0.09 -8.06
CA ASP A 23 -5.89 -1.27 -7.45
C ASP A 23 -5.78 -1.35 -5.92
N ILE A 24 -4.81 -0.63 -5.35
CA ILE A 24 -4.53 -0.56 -3.91
C ILE A 24 -5.53 0.35 -3.16
N LEU A 25 -6.22 1.24 -3.89
CA LEU A 25 -7.31 2.05 -3.35
C LEU A 25 -8.61 1.29 -3.62
N ARG A 26 -9.20 0.73 -2.56
CA ARG A 26 -10.49 0.03 -2.66
C ARG A 26 -11.46 0.54 -1.59
N PRO A 27 -11.76 1.85 -1.57
CA PRO A 27 -12.69 2.42 -0.61
C PRO A 27 -14.06 1.77 -0.76
N ARG A 28 -14.64 1.38 0.37
CA ARG A 28 -16.00 0.82 0.39
C ARG A 28 -17.01 1.90 0.04
N LYS A 29 -18.09 1.52 -0.64
CA LYS A 29 -19.23 2.42 -0.87
C LYS A 29 -20.27 2.23 0.22
N ASN A 30 -20.79 3.31 0.78
CA ASN A 30 -21.93 3.25 1.69
C ASN A 30 -23.25 3.08 0.90
N ALA A 31 -24.37 2.90 1.61
CA ALA A 31 -25.71 2.73 1.01
C ALA A 31 -26.15 3.89 0.10
N LYS A 32 -25.55 5.09 0.26
CA LYS A 32 -25.81 6.27 -0.58
C LYS A 32 -24.84 6.40 -1.77
N GLY A 33 -23.97 5.40 -1.98
CA GLY A 33 -22.96 5.39 -3.05
C GLY A 33 -21.71 6.22 -2.78
N ASN A 34 -21.56 6.80 -1.58
CA ASN A 34 -20.39 7.60 -1.22
C ASN A 34 -19.21 6.70 -0.83
N ARG A 35 -18.02 7.06 -1.32
CA ARG A 35 -16.76 6.38 -0.98
C ARG A 35 -16.33 6.70 0.45
N MET A 36 -16.14 5.63 1.22
CA MET A 36 -15.60 5.61 2.58
C MET A 36 -14.15 5.13 2.49
N PHE A 37 -13.22 6.02 2.84
CA PHE A 37 -11.80 5.70 2.88
C PHE A 37 -11.46 5.21 4.27
N THR A 38 -10.85 4.04 4.33
CA THR A 38 -10.26 3.52 5.56
C THR A 38 -8.94 4.24 5.85
N PRO A 39 -8.42 4.18 7.09
CA PRO A 39 -7.09 4.72 7.38
C PRO A 39 -5.99 4.16 6.47
N GLU A 40 -6.13 2.92 6.01
CA GLU A 40 -5.20 2.31 5.05
C GLU A 40 -5.33 2.94 3.66
N ASP A 41 -6.55 3.17 3.17
CA ASP A 41 -6.76 3.90 1.91
C ASP A 41 -6.15 5.31 1.97
N ILE A 42 -6.22 5.98 3.13
CA ILE A 42 -5.62 7.31 3.33
C ILE A 42 -4.09 7.24 3.23
N LYS A 43 -3.45 6.23 3.84
CA LYS A 43 -2.00 6.03 3.71
C LYS A 43 -1.59 5.75 2.26
N ASN A 44 -2.36 4.93 1.56
CA ASN A 44 -2.12 4.63 0.15
C ASN A 44 -2.30 5.88 -0.73
N LEU A 45 -3.30 6.72 -0.43
CA LEU A 45 -3.49 8.02 -1.08
C LEU A 45 -2.32 8.98 -0.83
N GLN A 46 -1.80 9.06 0.40
CA GLN A 46 -0.60 9.85 0.71
C GLN A 46 0.60 9.41 -0.13
N LEU A 47 0.81 8.11 -0.26
CA LEU A 47 1.91 7.57 -1.05
C LEU A 47 1.74 7.86 -2.55
N ILE A 48 0.53 7.70 -3.09
CA ILE A 48 0.22 8.06 -4.48
C ILE A 48 0.44 9.56 -4.72
N TYR A 49 -0.01 10.40 -3.79
CA TYR A 49 0.19 11.85 -3.86
C TYR A 49 1.67 12.20 -3.90
N HIS A 50 2.48 11.65 -2.98
CA HIS A 50 3.91 11.88 -2.94
C HIS A 50 4.59 11.48 -4.26
N LEU A 51 4.26 10.30 -4.79
CA LEU A 51 4.85 9.81 -6.04
C LEU A 51 4.49 10.69 -7.24
N VAL A 52 3.22 11.06 -7.39
CA VAL A 52 2.72 11.76 -8.58
C VAL A 52 2.94 13.27 -8.50
N LYS A 53 2.73 13.89 -7.34
CA LYS A 53 2.76 15.35 -7.17
C LYS A 53 4.11 15.88 -6.71
N GLU A 54 4.79 15.17 -5.82
CA GLU A 54 6.06 15.65 -5.26
C GLU A 54 7.26 15.11 -6.03
N ARG A 55 7.21 13.83 -6.42
CA ARG A 55 8.29 13.18 -7.18
C ARG A 55 8.12 13.23 -8.70
N GLY A 56 6.97 13.69 -9.20
CA GLY A 56 6.71 13.86 -10.64
C GLY A 56 6.60 12.56 -11.43
N PHE A 57 6.29 11.43 -10.80
CA PHE A 57 6.06 10.18 -11.51
C PHE A 57 4.79 10.29 -12.37
N THR A 58 4.81 9.62 -13.53
CA THR A 58 3.57 9.31 -14.25
C THR A 58 2.74 8.33 -13.41
N LEU A 59 1.43 8.25 -13.67
CA LEU A 59 0.54 7.32 -12.96
C LEU A 59 1.04 5.88 -13.10
N GLU A 60 1.48 5.52 -14.29
CA GLU A 60 1.99 4.17 -14.59
C GLU A 60 3.30 3.91 -13.85
N GLY A 61 4.20 4.89 -13.80
CA GLY A 61 5.43 4.79 -13.00
C GLY A 61 5.13 4.64 -11.51
N ALA A 62 4.16 5.39 -10.98
CA ALA A 62 3.73 5.27 -9.59
C ALA A 62 3.13 3.89 -9.30
N LYS A 63 2.30 3.32 -10.19
CA LYS A 63 1.74 1.96 -10.07
C LYS A 63 2.84 0.90 -10.00
N ILE A 64 3.84 0.99 -10.88
CA ILE A 64 4.97 0.05 -10.89
C ILE A 64 5.73 0.16 -9.57
N HIS A 65 6.08 1.37 -9.14
CA HIS A 65 6.82 1.60 -7.91
C HIS A 65 6.08 1.07 -6.67
N LEU A 66 4.76 1.23 -6.61
CA LEU A 66 3.92 0.68 -5.54
C LEU A 66 3.96 -0.85 -5.50
N LYS A 67 3.83 -1.51 -6.67
CA LYS A 67 3.89 -2.98 -6.78
C LYS A 67 5.28 -3.52 -6.42
N GLU A 68 6.34 -2.84 -6.84
CA GLU A 68 7.72 -3.21 -6.48
C GLU A 68 7.98 -3.09 -4.97
N GLY A 69 7.47 -2.03 -4.34
CA GLY A 69 7.57 -1.86 -2.89
C GLY A 69 6.90 -3.00 -2.12
N GLN A 70 5.70 -3.41 -2.54
CA GLN A 70 5.00 -4.56 -1.96
C GLN A 70 5.75 -5.87 -2.16
N LYS A 71 6.29 -6.10 -3.36
CA LYS A 71 7.09 -7.29 -3.67
C LYS A 71 8.32 -7.39 -2.77
N LYS A 72 9.08 -6.29 -2.62
CA LYS A 72 10.24 -6.24 -1.72
C LYS A 72 9.88 -6.53 -0.26
N ALA A 73 8.73 -6.04 0.20
CA ALA A 73 8.24 -6.33 1.56
C ALA A 73 7.91 -7.82 1.76
N LEU A 74 7.22 -8.44 0.79
CA LEU A 74 6.91 -9.87 0.81
C LEU A 74 8.19 -10.73 0.77
N ASP A 75 9.15 -10.38 -0.09
CA ASP A 75 10.44 -11.08 -0.18
C ASP A 75 11.20 -11.02 1.15
N LYS A 76 11.19 -9.86 1.83
CA LYS A 76 11.81 -9.69 3.15
C LYS A 76 11.16 -10.59 4.21
N LEU A 77 9.82 -10.67 4.23
CA LEU A 77 9.10 -11.57 5.14
C LEU A 77 9.45 -13.03 4.88
N ALA A 78 9.52 -13.45 3.61
CA ALA A 78 9.91 -14.81 3.26
C ALA A 78 11.32 -15.16 3.72
N ILE A 79 12.26 -14.20 3.65
CA ILE A 79 13.62 -14.38 4.18
C ILE A 79 13.61 -14.55 5.70
N ILE A 80 12.86 -13.71 6.43
CA ILE A 80 12.74 -13.80 7.90
C ILE A 80 12.23 -15.18 8.31
N ASN A 81 11.13 -15.66 7.70
CA ASN A 81 10.55 -16.96 8.02
C ASN A 81 11.54 -18.11 7.76
N LYS A 82 12.33 -18.03 6.69
CA LYS A 82 13.39 -19.03 6.42
C LYS A 82 14.47 -19.02 7.48
N LEU A 83 14.90 -17.84 7.93
CA LEU A 83 15.92 -17.71 8.98
C LEU A 83 15.42 -18.21 10.33
N GLU A 84 14.15 -17.97 10.65
CA GLU A 84 13.51 -18.51 11.86
C GLU A 84 13.47 -20.05 11.83
N ALA A 85 13.06 -20.65 10.70
CA ALA A 85 13.06 -22.11 10.54
C ALA A 85 14.47 -22.71 10.70
N VAL A 86 15.50 -22.09 10.11
CA VAL A 86 16.90 -22.53 10.27
C VAL A 86 17.34 -22.44 11.73
N LYS A 87 16.98 -21.35 12.42
CA LYS A 87 17.29 -21.18 13.85
C LYS A 87 16.64 -22.27 14.69
N GLU A 88 15.37 -22.60 14.45
CA GLU A 88 14.67 -23.67 15.16
C GLU A 88 15.32 -25.03 14.92
N GLN A 89 15.70 -25.34 13.67
CA GLN A 89 16.43 -26.56 13.35
C GLN A 89 17.74 -26.67 14.11
N LEU A 90 18.55 -25.60 14.13
CA LEU A 90 19.82 -25.58 14.87
C LEU A 90 19.62 -25.73 16.39
N LEU A 91 18.58 -25.11 16.95
CA LEU A 91 18.22 -25.28 18.36
C LEU A 91 17.82 -26.73 18.66
N SER A 92 17.07 -27.38 17.77
CA SER A 92 16.68 -28.79 17.95
C SER A 92 17.90 -29.72 17.95
N ILE A 93 18.88 -29.47 17.08
CA ILE A 93 20.15 -30.22 17.04
C ILE A 93 20.94 -29.99 18.33
N LYS A 94 21.04 -28.74 18.79
CA LYS A 94 21.74 -28.41 20.04
C LYS A 94 21.13 -29.10 21.26
N ASN A 95 19.80 -29.18 21.35
CA ASN A 95 19.12 -29.76 22.51
C ASN A 95 19.06 -31.29 22.49
N ASN A 96 19.37 -31.91 21.34
CA ASN A 96 19.49 -33.37 21.18
C ASN A 96 20.93 -33.88 21.33
N LEU A 97 21.86 -33.00 21.73
CA LEU A 97 23.24 -33.28 22.13
C LEU A 97 23.39 -32.98 23.64
#